data_AF-A0A2E9E9U8-F1
#
_entry.id   AF-A0A2E9E9U8-F1
#
_cell.length_a   1.000
_cell.length_b   1.000
_cell.length_c   1.000
_cell.angle_alpha   90.00
_cell.angle_beta   90.00
_cell.angle_gamma   90.00
#
_symmetry.space_group_name_H-M   'P 1'
#
loop_
_entity.id
_entity.type
_entity.pdbx_description
1 polymer ?
#
loop_
_entity_poly.entity_id
_entity_poly.type
_entity_poly.pdbx_seq_one_letter_code
_entity_poly.pdbx_strand_id
1 'polypeptide(L)' 'MARKIRIADNEALFDGMVEAAGVNISPEEKENLRAAHRALKTLAERARPRRKERSWEVRMAPFYSPKITKKIAKK' A
#
# COMPACT_ATOMS: atom_id res chain seq x y z
N MET A 1 -4.79 17.99 11.45
CA MET A 1 -3.70 17.45 12.30
C MET A 1 -3.40 16.02 11.86
N ALA A 2 -2.22 15.75 11.28
CA ALA A 2 -1.81 14.37 10.99
C ALA A 2 -1.52 13.68 12.33
N ARG A 3 -2.30 12.66 12.69
CA ARG A 3 -2.01 11.83 13.87
C ARG A 3 -0.62 11.24 13.68
N LYS A 4 0.36 11.64 14.50
CA LYS A 4 1.64 10.92 14.61
C LYS A 4 1.28 9.53 15.12
N ILE A 5 1.21 8.56 14.22
CA ILE A 5 1.00 7.17 14.57
C ILE A 5 2.23 6.77 15.38
N ARG A 6 2.05 6.43 16.66
CA ARG A 6 3.16 6.06 17.52
C ARG A 6 3.66 4.68 17.08
N ILE A 7 4.96 4.42 17.24
CA ILE A 7 5.56 3.13 16.87
C ILE A 7 4.83 1.99 17.59
N ALA A 8 4.44 2.19 18.85
CA ALA A 8 3.66 1.25 19.65
C ALA A 8 2.30 0.89 19.04
N ASP A 9 1.60 1.86 18.43
CA ASP A 9 0.29 1.61 17.80
C ASP A 9 0.43 0.68 16.58
N ASN A 10 1.60 0.68 15.92
CA ASN A 10 1.86 -0.17 14.76
C ASN A 10 2.18 -1.61 15.13
N GLU A 11 2.79 -1.82 16.29
CA GLU A 11 3.09 -3.16 16.78
C GLU A 11 1.82 -3.86 17.25
N ALA A 12 0.96 -3.14 17.97
CA ALA A 12 -0.38 -3.64 18.32
C ALA A 12 -1.21 -4.00 17.08
N LEU A 13 -1.12 -3.20 16.01
CA LEU A 13 -1.79 -3.48 14.75
C LEU A 13 -1.23 -4.74 14.06
N PHE A 14 0.09 -4.93 14.10
CA PHE A 14 0.73 -6.13 13.55
C PHE A 14 0.30 -7.39 14.31
N ASP A 15 0.35 -7.36 15.64
CA ASP A 15 -0.06 -8.51 16.45
C ASP A 15 -1.53 -8.85 16.23
N GLY A 16 -2.42 -7.84 16.12
CA GLY A 16 -3.82 -8.06 15.76
C GLY A 16 -4.04 -8.64 14.36
N MET A 17 -3.22 -8.28 13.37
CA MET A 17 -3.27 -8.89 12.03
C MET A 17 -2.82 -10.35 12.05
N VAL A 18 -1.78 -10.66 12.82
CA VAL A 18 -1.28 -12.03 12.99
C VAL A 18 -2.33 -12.92 13.66
N GLU A 19 -2.98 -12.41 14.72
CA GLU A 19 -4.08 -13.11 15.40
C GLU A 19 -5.28 -13.32 14.46
N ALA A 20 -5.67 -12.29 13.71
CA ALA A 20 -6.79 -12.38 12.76
C ALA A 20 -6.51 -13.33 11.58
N ALA A 21 -5.25 -13.50 11.18
CA ALA A 21 -4.87 -14.44 10.14
C ALA A 21 -5.07 -15.90 10.56
N GLY A 22 -5.08 -16.20 11.87
CA GLY A 22 -5.34 -17.54 12.40
C GLY A 22 -4.33 -18.60 11.96
N VAL A 23 -3.14 -18.18 11.51
CA VAL A 23 -2.09 -19.08 11.03
C VAL A 23 -1.13 -19.41 12.17
N ASN A 24 -0.78 -20.69 12.31
CA ASN A 24 0.30 -21.10 13.21
C ASN A 24 1.63 -20.67 12.61
N ILE A 25 2.25 -19.67 13.22
CA ILE A 25 3.49 -19.05 12.78
C ILE A 25 4.57 -19.36 13.82
N SER A 26 5.74 -19.79 13.37
CA SER A 26 6.88 -20.01 14.28
C SER A 26 7.40 -18.68 14.86
N PRO A 27 8.10 -18.67 16.01
CA PRO A 27 8.68 -17.45 16.55
C PRO A 27 9.61 -16.74 15.57
N GLU A 28 10.41 -17.50 14.81
CA GLU A 28 11.34 -16.99 13.79
C GLU A 28 10.58 -16.36 12.62
N GLU A 29 9.52 -17.01 12.14
CA GLU A 29 8.66 -16.47 11.07
C GLU A 29 7.95 -15.20 11.52
N LYS A 30 7.49 -15.13 12.78
CA LYS A 30 6.85 -13.93 13.34
C LYS A 30 7.81 -12.74 13.35
N GLU A 31 9.08 -12.98 13.70
CA GLU A 31 10.10 -11.93 13.68
C GLU A 31 10.43 -11.47 12.25
N ASN A 32 10.57 -12.40 11.32
CA ASN A 32 10.77 -12.10 9.90
C ASN A 32 9.60 -11.30 9.30
N LEU A 33 8.36 -11.69 9.62
CA LEU A 33 7.14 -10.97 9.21
C LEU A 33 7.10 -9.56 9.81
N ARG A 34 7.53 -9.40 11.06
CA ARG A 34 7.60 -8.10 11.72
C ARG A 34 8.62 -7.18 11.03
N ALA A 35 9.78 -7.72 10.65
CA ALA A 35 10.78 -6.98 9.89
C ALA A 35 10.26 -6.58 8.49
N ALA A 36 9.64 -7.52 7.77
CA ALA A 36 9.05 -7.27 6.45
C ALA A 36 7.93 -6.22 6.50
N HIS A 37 7.06 -6.28 7.50
CA HIS A 37 5.98 -5.30 7.71
C HIS A 37 6.54 -3.89 7.93
N ARG A 38 7.60 -3.74 8.74
CA ARG A 38 8.28 -2.44 8.95
C ARG A 38 8.89 -1.89 7.66
N ALA A 39 9.52 -2.74 6.86
CA ALA A 39 10.13 -2.36 5.58
C ALA A 39 9.08 -1.90 4.54
N LEU A 40 7.98 -2.66 4.41
CA LEU A 40 6.88 -2.32 3.51
C LEU A 40 6.22 -1.00 3.92
N LYS A 41 6.06 -0.77 5.22
CA LYS A 41 5.48 0.47 5.71
C LYS A 41 6.37 1.68 5.43
N THR A 42 7.67 1.57 5.67
CA THR A 42 8.61 2.67 5.34
C THR A 42 8.63 2.94 3.84
N LEU A 43 8.54 1.91 2.99
CA LEU A 43 8.39 2.08 1.56
C LEU A 43 7.08 2.80 1.19
N ALA A 44 5.96 2.39 1.79
CA ALA A 44 4.65 3.01 1.56
C ALA A 44 4.62 4.47 2.01
N GLU A 45 5.28 4.82 3.13
CA GLU A 45 5.42 6.20 3.58
C GLU A 45 6.27 7.05 2.62
N ARG A 46 7.34 6.48 2.05
CA ARG A 46 8.15 7.14 1.02
C ARG A 46 7.40 7.32 -0.30
N ALA A 47 6.62 6.33 -0.69
CA ALA A 47 5.79 6.36 -1.90
C ALA A 47 4.55 7.24 -1.73
N ARG A 48 4.23 7.67 -0.51
CA ARG A 48 3.06 8.49 -0.23
C ARG A 48 3.17 9.84 -0.96
N PRO A 49 2.18 10.21 -1.78
CA PRO A 49 2.16 11.50 -2.45
C PRO A 49 2.28 12.64 -1.43
N ARG A 50 3.24 13.55 -1.64
CA ARG A 50 3.48 14.70 -0.74
C ARG A 50 2.38 15.76 -0.81
N ARG A 51 1.60 15.78 -1.89
CA ARG A 51 0.41 16.61 -2.03
C ARG A 51 -0.81 15.77 -1.69
N LYS A 52 -1.74 16.34 -0.91
CA LYS A 52 -3.12 15.82 -0.82
C LYS A 52 -3.79 16.05 -2.17
N GLU A 53 -3.41 15.27 -3.16
CA GLU A 53 -4.28 15.05 -4.31
C GLU A 53 -5.55 14.37 -3.75
N ARG A 54 -6.72 14.79 -4.26
CA ARG A 54 -8.02 14.34 -3.75
C ARG A 54 -8.05 12.81 -3.70
N SER A 55 -8.83 12.21 -2.80
CA SER A 55 -8.83 10.75 -2.57
C SER A 55 -9.02 9.88 -3.83
N TRP A 56 -9.58 10.45 -4.90
CA TRP A 56 -9.81 9.84 -6.21
C TRP A 56 -8.74 10.16 -7.27
N GLU A 57 -7.81 11.08 -6.98
CA GLU A 57 -6.69 11.46 -7.85
C GLU A 57 -5.47 10.55 -7.73
N VAL A 58 -5.59 9.40 -7.05
CA VAL A 58 -4.68 8.27 -7.31
C VAL A 58 -4.97 7.83 -8.74
N ARG A 59 -4.40 8.57 -9.70
CA ARG A 59 -4.33 8.23 -11.10
C ARG A 59 -3.62 6.88 -11.11
N MET A 60 -4.40 5.82 -11.31
CA MET A 60 -3.87 4.53 -11.75
C MET A 60 -2.75 4.84 -12.74
N ALA A 61 -1.55 4.31 -12.50
CA ALA A 61 -0.43 4.47 -13.41
C ALA A 61 -0.98 4.28 -14.83
N PRO A 62 -0.76 5.23 -15.76
CA PRO A 62 -1.54 5.30 -16.98
C PRO A 62 -1.45 3.96 -17.68
N PHE A 63 -2.52 3.17 -17.57
CA PHE A 63 -2.65 1.94 -18.30
C PHE A 63 -2.59 2.41 -19.75
N TYR A 64 -1.58 1.96 -20.48
CA TYR A 64 -1.43 2.29 -21.89
C TYR A 64 -2.72 1.84 -22.58
N SER A 65 -3.61 2.79 -22.83
CA SER A 65 -4.81 2.58 -23.63
C SER A 65 -4.41 2.90 -25.06
N PRO A 66 -4.27 1.90 -25.94
CA PRO A 66 -3.97 2.17 -27.34
C PRO A 66 -5.09 3.05 -27.89
N LYS A 67 -4.72 4.26 -28.37
CA LYS A 67 -5.66 5.17 -29.01
C LYS A 67 -6.19 4.48 -30.26
N ILE A 68 -7.45 4.05 -30.23
CA ILE A 68 -8.13 3.53 -31.42
C ILE A 68 -8.23 4.70 -32.40
N THR A 69 -7.38 4.68 -33.42
CA THR A 69 -7.49 5.61 -34.54
C THR A 69 -8.71 5.19 -35.33
N LYS A 70 -9.85 5.85 -35.12
CA LYS A 70 -10.97 5.77 -36.05
C LYS A 70 -10.49 6.35 -37.37
N LYS A 71 -9.96 5.51 -38.27
CA LYS A 71 -9.87 5.84 -39.69
C LYS A 71 -11.30 5.99 -40.17
N ILE A 72 -11.77 7.24 -40.23
CA ILE A 72 -12.99 7.60 -40.93
C ILE A 72 -12.74 7.21 -42.39
N ALA A 73 -13.33 6.10 -42.81
CA ALA A 73 -13.42 5.75 -44.22
C ALA A 73 -14.25 6.86 -44.88
N LYS A 74 -13.59 7.78 -45.57
CA LYS A 74 -14.28 8.71 -46.46
C LYS A 74 -14.83 7.88 -47.61
N LYS A 75 -16.16 7.91 -47.72
CA LYS A 75 -16.95 7.36 -48.81
C LYS A 75 -16.81 8.24 -50.05
#